data_AF-A0A2M9IWP1-F1
#
_entry.id   AF-A0A2M9IWP1-F1
#
_cell.length_a   1.000
_cell.length_b   1.000
_cell.length_c   1.000
_cell.angle_alpha   90.00
_cell.angle_beta   90.00
_cell.angle_gamma   90.00
#
_symmetry.space_group_name_H-M   'P 1'
#
loop_
_entity.id
_entity.type
_entity.pdbx_description
1 polymer ?
#
loop_
_entity_poly.entity_id
_entity_poly.type
_entity_poly.pdbx_seq_one_letter_code
_entity_poly.pdbx_strand_id
1 'polypeptide(L)'
;MNNSATVRPHTAGPARRHRRPAAVALAAGVLAVSLSACGGSDTDAGVDKARAAKSTAPAAAETPVTARAKAPDPAASDPDASASPERGGPKTSRTQALVTAEKAVSGGRMTEVRLENEHGTQVWKVDVMTADPRVHNLKIDATTGALLGNRADQMPERARQYLGIPLAKLASAKVDREAAVRTAVEEAGGGFVTRLSIQGTESGPVWQIRISDGTVRHEVDVDAKTGAIARHEEHKSGSTKATRDGGNDSGTGSATDGSGERANGGRISEQEIRERSGNFGRDFYDWSRHVPR
;
A
#
# COMPACT_ATOMS: atom_id res chain seq x y z
N MET A 1 -1.43 -56.03 50.07
CA MET A 1 -1.65 -55.28 51.32
C MET A 1 -1.48 -53.78 51.05
N ASN A 2 -2.39 -52.97 51.60
CA ASN A 2 -2.50 -51.51 51.51
C ASN A 2 -1.21 -50.77 51.92
N ASN A 3 -0.94 -49.59 51.33
CA ASN A 3 -1.08 -48.33 52.09
C ASN A 3 -0.94 -47.05 51.25
N SER A 4 -2.02 -46.27 51.32
CA SER A 4 -2.12 -44.83 51.61
C SER A 4 -1.37 -43.79 50.76
N ALA A 5 -2.21 -42.98 50.12
CA ALA A 5 -1.94 -41.68 49.54
C ALA A 5 -1.44 -40.64 50.55
N THR A 6 -0.66 -39.68 50.08
CA THR A 6 -0.60 -38.32 50.65
C THR A 6 -0.44 -37.33 49.51
N VAL A 7 -1.51 -36.56 49.31
CA VAL A 7 -1.63 -35.44 48.37
C VAL A 7 -0.79 -34.27 48.88
N ARG A 8 0.01 -33.65 48.01
CA ARG A 8 0.68 -32.36 48.27
C ARG A 8 -0.05 -31.22 47.55
N PRO A 9 -0.27 -30.08 48.20
CA PRO A 9 -1.05 -28.97 47.63
C PRO A 9 -0.26 -28.17 46.59
N HIS A 10 -0.98 -27.74 45.55
CA HIS A 10 -0.53 -26.85 44.50
C HIS A 10 -0.32 -25.42 45.03
N THR A 11 0.88 -24.88 44.85
CA THR A 11 1.19 -23.46 45.04
C THR A 11 0.58 -22.62 43.92
N ALA A 12 -0.27 -21.67 44.31
CA ALA A 12 -0.92 -20.68 43.47
C ALA A 12 0.09 -19.70 42.85
N GLY A 13 0.02 -19.53 41.53
CA GLY A 13 0.76 -18.49 40.79
C GLY A 13 0.08 -17.11 40.91
N PRO A 14 0.83 -16.00 40.73
CA PRO A 14 0.31 -14.65 40.91
C PRO A 14 -0.70 -14.25 39.82
N ALA A 15 -1.76 -13.59 40.28
CA ALA A 15 -2.93 -13.17 39.54
C ALA A 15 -2.64 -12.17 38.39
N ARG A 16 -3.19 -12.47 37.21
CA ARG A 16 -3.34 -11.53 36.09
C ARG A 16 -4.22 -10.36 36.51
N ARG A 17 -3.69 -9.13 36.50
CA ARG A 17 -4.49 -7.91 36.56
C ARG A 17 -5.13 -7.67 35.19
N HIS A 18 -6.42 -7.96 35.10
CA HIS A 18 -7.26 -7.52 33.99
C HIS A 18 -7.42 -5.99 34.05
N ARG A 19 -6.87 -5.27 33.08
CA ARG A 19 -7.28 -3.89 32.82
C ARG A 19 -8.61 -3.92 32.08
N ARG A 20 -9.68 -3.56 32.78
CA ARG A 20 -11.00 -3.28 32.19
C ARG A 20 -10.93 -1.96 31.40
N PRO A 21 -11.67 -1.84 30.27
CA PRO A 21 -11.79 -0.60 29.54
C PRO A 21 -12.68 0.39 30.30
N ALA A 22 -12.24 1.65 30.39
CA ALA A 22 -13.06 2.75 30.85
C ALA A 22 -13.97 3.21 29.71
N ALA A 23 -15.28 3.11 29.93
CA ALA A 23 -16.31 3.79 29.16
C ALA A 23 -16.36 5.26 29.59
N VAL A 24 -16.38 6.21 28.63
CA VAL A 24 -16.79 7.60 28.90
C VAL A 24 -17.57 8.17 27.71
N ALA A 25 -18.80 8.55 28.04
CA ALA A 25 -19.67 9.62 27.53
C ALA A 25 -20.11 9.65 26.06
N LEU A 26 -21.40 9.33 25.89
CA LEU A 26 -22.32 9.90 24.91
C LEU A 26 -22.45 11.42 25.13
N ALA A 27 -22.35 12.19 24.04
CA ALA A 27 -22.95 13.52 23.95
C ALA A 27 -23.88 13.53 22.73
N ALA A 28 -25.17 13.71 23.01
CA ALA A 28 -26.23 13.85 22.02
C ALA A 28 -26.16 15.24 21.36
N GLY A 29 -26.19 15.27 20.03
CA GLY A 29 -26.37 16.48 19.23
C GLY A 29 -27.56 16.30 18.29
N VAL A 30 -28.70 16.86 18.68
CA VAL A 30 -29.94 16.94 17.92
C VAL A 30 -29.77 17.95 16.78
N LEU A 31 -30.13 17.59 15.55
CA LEU A 31 -30.46 18.55 14.49
C LEU A 31 -31.59 17.99 13.62
N ALA A 32 -32.61 18.83 13.49
CA ALA A 32 -33.98 18.51 13.12
C ALA A 32 -34.17 18.08 11.65
N VAL A 33 -35.03 17.08 11.44
CA VAL A 33 -35.59 16.72 10.13
C VAL A 33 -36.99 17.31 10.06
N SER A 34 -37.19 18.33 9.22
CA SER A 34 -38.52 18.83 8.85
C SER A 34 -39.06 18.01 7.67
N LEU A 35 -39.89 17.02 7.98
CA LEU A 35 -40.78 16.38 7.01
C LEU A 35 -42.01 17.28 6.81
N SER A 36 -42.05 18.02 5.70
CA SER A 36 -43.31 18.53 5.18
C SER A 36 -44.03 17.41 4.45
N ALA A 37 -44.95 16.79 5.19
CA ALA A 37 -46.01 15.98 4.66
C ALA A 37 -47.05 16.87 3.97
N CYS A 38 -47.51 16.44 2.80
CA CYS A 38 -48.92 16.45 2.41
C CYS A 38 -49.08 15.47 1.25
N GLY A 39 -49.55 14.27 1.58
CA GLY A 39 -50.19 13.38 0.62
C GLY A 39 -51.64 13.82 0.39
N GLY A 40 -52.19 13.46 -0.77
CA GLY A 40 -53.58 13.75 -1.10
C GLY A 40 -53.84 13.48 -2.58
N SER A 41 -54.04 12.21 -2.88
CA SER A 41 -54.63 11.66 -4.10
C SER A 41 -55.95 12.33 -4.47
N ASP A 42 -56.21 12.55 -5.75
CA ASP A 42 -57.37 11.96 -6.43
C ASP A 42 -57.25 12.10 -7.95
N THR A 43 -57.69 11.04 -8.60
CA THR A 43 -57.86 10.83 -10.04
C THR A 43 -58.80 11.86 -10.67
N ASP A 44 -58.46 12.35 -11.86
CA ASP A 44 -59.49 12.55 -12.88
C ASP A 44 -58.93 12.25 -14.28
N ALA A 45 -59.71 11.45 -15.00
CA ALA A 45 -59.48 11.06 -16.37
C ALA A 45 -60.26 12.03 -17.26
N GLY A 46 -59.56 12.79 -18.09
CA GLY A 46 -60.16 13.67 -19.09
C GLY A 46 -59.46 13.51 -20.42
N VAL A 47 -60.01 12.63 -21.25
CA VAL A 47 -59.71 12.50 -22.68
C VAL A 47 -60.32 13.69 -23.43
N ASP A 48 -59.84 13.91 -24.65
CA ASP A 48 -60.36 14.80 -25.70
C ASP A 48 -59.89 16.27 -25.67
N LYS A 49 -59.57 16.93 -26.79
CA LYS A 49 -59.37 16.55 -28.19
C LYS A 49 -58.90 17.81 -28.90
N ALA A 50 -57.93 17.62 -29.78
CA ALA A 50 -57.65 18.37 -31.00
C ALA A 50 -57.68 19.92 -30.99
N ARG A 51 -56.61 20.51 -31.53
CA ARG A 51 -56.54 20.91 -32.94
C ARG A 51 -55.64 22.13 -33.10
N ALA A 52 -54.58 21.91 -33.87
CA ALA A 52 -53.95 22.79 -34.85
C ALA A 52 -54.06 24.33 -34.65
N ALA A 53 -52.92 25.01 -34.67
CA ALA A 53 -52.39 25.60 -35.90
C ALA A 53 -51.02 26.27 -35.67
N LYS A 54 -50.23 26.26 -36.74
CA LYS A 54 -48.98 26.99 -36.94
C LYS A 54 -49.21 28.52 -36.98
N SER A 55 -48.09 29.25 -36.89
CA SER A 55 -47.90 30.67 -37.26
C SER A 55 -48.14 31.62 -36.08
N THR A 56 -47.27 32.57 -35.70
CA THR A 56 -46.23 33.32 -36.42
C THR A 56 -45.33 33.99 -35.36
N ALA A 57 -44.02 34.13 -35.60
CA ALA A 57 -43.20 35.11 -34.87
C ALA A 57 -43.60 36.54 -35.31
N PRO A 58 -43.47 37.55 -34.43
CA PRO A 58 -42.29 38.40 -34.58
C PRO A 58 -41.68 38.89 -33.25
N ALA A 59 -40.46 39.38 -33.42
CA ALA A 59 -39.56 39.96 -32.44
C ALA A 59 -39.94 41.40 -32.04
N ALA A 60 -39.59 41.79 -30.82
CA ALA A 60 -38.91 43.04 -30.45
C ALA A 60 -38.74 43.04 -28.92
N ALA A 61 -37.50 42.99 -28.42
CA ALA A 61 -36.87 44.13 -27.71
C ALA A 61 -36.89 43.85 -26.18
N GLU A 62 -35.84 43.89 -25.37
CA GLU A 62 -34.42 44.24 -25.47
C GLU A 62 -33.70 43.53 -24.31
N THR A 63 -32.41 43.22 -24.49
CA THR A 63 -31.49 42.80 -23.42
C THR A 63 -31.00 44.00 -22.61
N PRO A 64 -30.52 43.80 -21.36
CA PRO A 64 -29.08 43.94 -21.18
C PRO A 64 -28.42 42.86 -20.31
N VAL A 65 -27.40 42.25 -20.93
CA VAL A 65 -26.07 41.84 -20.44
C VAL A 65 -25.78 41.75 -18.93
N THR A 66 -25.31 40.57 -18.49
CA THR A 66 -23.95 40.41 -17.94
C THR A 66 -23.50 38.94 -17.84
N ALA A 67 -22.40 38.65 -18.54
CA ALA A 67 -21.36 37.65 -18.27
C ALA A 67 -21.74 36.17 -18.02
N ARG A 68 -21.88 35.40 -19.11
CA ARG A 68 -21.61 33.95 -19.09
C ARG A 68 -20.12 33.72 -19.33
N ALA A 69 -19.38 33.44 -18.26
CA ALA A 69 -18.03 32.92 -18.35
C ALA A 69 -18.05 31.54 -19.05
N LYS A 70 -17.18 31.40 -20.04
CA LYS A 70 -16.88 30.18 -20.79
C LYS A 70 -15.82 29.39 -20.02
N ALA A 71 -16.12 28.14 -19.66
CA ALA A 71 -15.19 27.00 -19.54
C ALA A 71 -15.87 25.78 -18.85
N PRO A 72 -15.40 24.54 -19.06
CA PRO A 72 -14.72 24.02 -20.25
C PRO A 72 -15.34 22.69 -20.75
N ASP A 73 -15.02 22.36 -22.01
CA ASP A 73 -15.12 21.01 -22.57
C ASP A 73 -14.43 19.97 -21.67
N PRO A 74 -14.88 18.70 -21.66
CA PRO A 74 -14.13 17.62 -21.05
C PRO A 74 -12.88 17.39 -21.90
N ALA A 75 -11.80 18.07 -21.53
CA ALA A 75 -10.48 17.80 -22.05
C ALA A 75 -10.21 16.30 -21.90
N ALA A 76 -9.88 15.66 -23.02
CA ALA A 76 -9.26 14.37 -23.05
C ALA A 76 -8.12 14.39 -22.01
N SER A 77 -8.20 13.49 -21.04
CA SER A 77 -7.12 13.30 -20.07
C SER A 77 -5.88 12.88 -20.83
N ASP A 78 -4.93 13.80 -20.99
CA ASP A 78 -3.56 13.47 -21.34
C ASP A 78 -3.04 12.47 -20.28
N PRO A 79 -2.59 11.26 -20.66
CA PRO A 79 -2.08 10.28 -19.69
C PRO A 79 -0.74 10.67 -19.05
N ASP A 80 -0.22 11.87 -19.34
CA ASP A 80 1.12 12.33 -18.93
C ASP A 80 1.09 13.36 -17.78
N ALA A 81 -0.09 13.73 -17.27
CA ALA A 81 -0.22 14.74 -16.20
C ALA A 81 -0.03 14.21 -14.76
N SER A 82 0.58 13.03 -14.58
CA SER A 82 0.94 12.51 -13.25
C SER A 82 2.40 12.04 -13.20
N ALA A 83 3.30 12.89 -13.69
CA ALA A 83 4.72 12.78 -13.42
C ALA A 83 5.17 14.04 -12.68
N SER A 84 5.01 14.06 -11.35
CA SER A 84 5.93 14.88 -10.57
C SER A 84 7.32 14.31 -10.83
N PRO A 85 8.30 15.12 -11.28
CA PRO A 85 9.67 14.64 -11.41
C PRO A 85 10.16 14.38 -9.99
N GLU A 86 10.19 13.11 -9.60
CA GLU A 86 10.89 12.65 -8.42
C GLU A 86 12.37 13.03 -8.59
N ARG A 87 12.74 14.21 -8.07
CA ARG A 87 14.07 14.81 -8.26
C ARG A 87 15.14 13.87 -7.72
N GLY A 88 16.16 13.60 -8.53
CA GLY A 88 17.27 12.72 -8.16
C GLY A 88 17.02 11.22 -8.37
N GLY A 89 15.87 10.84 -8.95
CA GLY A 89 15.54 9.46 -9.27
C GLY A 89 16.18 8.90 -10.56
N PRO A 90 16.07 7.58 -10.81
CA PRO A 90 16.32 6.94 -12.11
C PRO A 90 15.59 7.64 -13.25
N LYS A 91 16.13 7.50 -14.47
CA LYS A 91 15.53 8.13 -15.67
C LYS A 91 14.16 7.56 -16.00
N THR A 92 13.98 6.25 -15.81
CA THR A 92 12.68 5.59 -15.91
C THR A 92 11.98 5.68 -14.56
N SER A 93 10.82 6.32 -14.53
CA SER A 93 10.04 6.46 -13.31
C SER A 93 9.42 5.13 -12.86
N ARG A 94 9.03 5.06 -11.59
CA ARG A 94 8.27 3.91 -11.05
C ARG A 94 7.03 3.63 -11.90
N THR A 95 6.23 4.67 -12.20
CA THR A 95 4.99 4.55 -12.98
C THR A 95 5.25 3.97 -14.37
N GLN A 96 6.32 4.40 -15.05
CA GLN A 96 6.71 3.82 -16.35
C GLN A 96 7.13 2.35 -16.24
N ALA A 97 7.86 1.98 -15.18
CA ALA A 97 8.17 0.58 -14.91
C ALA A 97 6.89 -0.23 -14.65
N LEU A 98 5.90 0.33 -13.94
CA LEU A 98 4.63 -0.37 -13.69
C LEU A 98 3.85 -0.63 -14.99
N VAL A 99 3.82 0.33 -15.90
CA VAL A 99 3.19 0.14 -17.23
C VAL A 99 3.88 -0.99 -18.00
N THR A 100 5.21 -1.08 -17.92
CA THR A 100 5.97 -2.17 -18.54
C THR A 100 5.65 -3.51 -17.88
N ALA A 101 5.54 -3.54 -16.56
CA ALA A 101 5.20 -4.74 -15.81
C ALA A 101 3.79 -5.25 -16.11
N GLU A 102 2.79 -4.36 -16.17
CA GLU A 102 1.39 -4.69 -16.49
C GLU A 102 1.25 -5.27 -17.91
N LYS A 103 2.00 -4.74 -18.87
CA LYS A 103 2.07 -5.30 -20.23
C LYS A 103 2.67 -6.69 -20.26
N ALA A 104 3.71 -6.93 -19.45
CA ALA A 104 4.42 -8.20 -19.41
C ALA A 104 3.64 -9.30 -18.67
N VAL A 105 2.82 -8.94 -17.67
CA VAL A 105 1.97 -9.87 -16.91
C VAL A 105 0.56 -9.27 -16.81
N SER A 106 -0.24 -9.46 -17.87
CA SER A 106 -1.60 -8.91 -17.95
C SER A 106 -2.53 -9.54 -16.93
N GLY A 107 -3.35 -8.70 -16.28
CA GLY A 107 -4.27 -9.13 -15.22
C GLY A 107 -3.58 -9.56 -13.92
N GLY A 108 -2.27 -9.37 -13.82
CA GLY A 108 -1.52 -9.57 -12.59
C GLY A 108 -1.74 -8.44 -11.59
N ARG A 109 -1.50 -8.72 -10.31
CA ARG A 109 -1.61 -7.73 -9.24
C ARG A 109 -0.25 -7.47 -8.62
N MET A 110 0.20 -6.24 -8.71
CA MET A 110 1.47 -5.83 -8.14
C MET A 110 1.40 -5.80 -6.62
N THR A 111 2.35 -6.47 -5.96
CA THR A 111 2.51 -6.45 -4.49
C THR A 111 3.68 -5.61 -4.03
N GLU A 112 4.71 -5.51 -4.86
CA GLU A 112 5.89 -4.72 -4.57
C GLU A 112 6.53 -4.16 -5.84
N VAL A 113 7.06 -2.95 -5.72
CA VAL A 113 8.03 -2.37 -6.66
C VAL A 113 9.19 -1.79 -5.87
N ARG A 114 10.42 -2.05 -6.32
CA ARG A 114 11.63 -1.56 -5.68
C ARG A 114 12.71 -1.21 -6.70
N LEU A 115 13.41 -0.11 -6.46
CA LEU A 115 14.63 0.23 -7.16
C LEU A 115 15.82 -0.43 -6.46
N GLU A 116 16.61 -1.19 -7.20
CA GLU A 116 17.84 -1.81 -6.72
C GLU A 116 19.04 -1.45 -7.61
N ASN A 117 20.24 -1.54 -7.04
CA ASN A 117 21.50 -1.43 -7.79
C ASN A 117 22.05 -2.85 -8.00
N GLU A 118 21.99 -3.35 -9.23
CA GLU A 118 22.61 -4.62 -9.63
C GLU A 118 23.87 -4.34 -10.44
N HIS A 119 25.04 -4.68 -9.89
CA HIS A 119 26.35 -4.52 -10.56
C HIS A 119 26.60 -3.09 -11.13
N GLY A 120 26.18 -2.06 -10.39
CA GLY A 120 26.33 -0.66 -10.81
C GLY A 120 25.24 -0.15 -11.77
N THR A 121 24.27 -0.99 -12.13
CA THR A 121 23.11 -0.62 -12.93
C THR A 121 21.86 -0.54 -12.06
N GLN A 122 21.07 0.52 -12.21
CA GLN A 122 19.79 0.64 -11.55
C GLN A 122 18.73 -0.19 -12.26
N VAL A 123 18.01 -1.02 -11.51
CA VAL A 123 16.92 -1.86 -12.01
C VAL A 123 15.70 -1.71 -11.11
N TRP A 124 14.54 -1.60 -11.74
CA TRP A 124 13.26 -1.79 -11.08
C TRP A 124 12.97 -3.29 -10.99
N LYS A 125 12.72 -3.77 -9.76
CA LYS A 125 12.11 -5.08 -9.52
C LYS A 125 10.64 -4.90 -9.21
N VAL A 126 9.79 -5.61 -9.92
CA VAL A 126 8.33 -5.59 -9.72
C VAL A 126 7.86 -7.01 -9.46
N ASP A 127 7.22 -7.22 -8.32
CA ASP A 127 6.61 -8.48 -7.96
C ASP A 127 5.13 -8.42 -8.33
N VAL A 128 4.73 -9.26 -9.29
CA VAL A 128 3.38 -9.32 -9.84
C VAL A 128 2.78 -10.70 -9.59
N MET A 129 1.66 -10.76 -8.88
CA MET A 129 0.95 -12.00 -8.60
C MET A 129 -0.08 -12.31 -9.67
N THR A 130 -0.17 -13.57 -10.10
CA THR A 130 -1.16 -14.04 -11.07
C THR A 130 -2.30 -14.81 -10.43
N ALA A 131 -3.37 -15.08 -11.20
CA ALA A 131 -4.52 -15.87 -10.75
C ALA A 131 -4.18 -17.36 -10.55
N ASP A 132 -3.29 -17.94 -11.37
CA ASP A 132 -2.53 -19.13 -10.94
C ASP A 132 -1.53 -18.65 -9.88
N PRO A 133 -1.62 -19.08 -8.61
CA PRO A 133 -0.86 -18.49 -7.52
C PRO A 133 0.66 -18.68 -7.72
N ARG A 134 1.25 -17.68 -8.37
CA ARG A 134 2.68 -17.47 -8.63
C ARG A 134 2.97 -15.99 -8.48
N VAL A 135 4.18 -15.68 -8.06
CA VAL A 135 4.75 -14.33 -8.17
C VAL A 135 5.70 -14.33 -9.37
N HIS A 136 5.48 -13.41 -10.29
CA HIS A 136 6.44 -13.06 -11.32
C HIS A 136 7.32 -11.94 -10.78
N ASN A 137 8.63 -12.17 -10.75
CA ASN A 137 9.64 -11.13 -10.51
C ASN A 137 10.08 -10.57 -11.87
N LEU A 138 9.70 -9.33 -12.13
CA LEU A 138 10.09 -8.60 -13.33
C LEU A 138 11.25 -7.68 -13.01
N LYS A 139 12.27 -7.71 -13.88
CA LYS A 139 13.38 -6.77 -13.86
C LYS A 139 13.23 -5.82 -15.02
N ILE A 140 13.22 -4.53 -14.75
CA ILE A 140 13.06 -3.47 -15.74
C ILE A 140 14.24 -2.52 -15.57
N ASP A 141 14.90 -2.19 -16.68
CA ASP A 141 16.02 -1.26 -16.68
C ASP A 141 15.53 0.13 -16.23
N ALA A 142 16.14 0.69 -15.19
CA ALA A 142 15.69 1.97 -14.64
C ALA A 142 16.20 3.19 -15.43
N THR A 143 16.93 2.98 -16.52
CA THR A 143 17.40 4.03 -17.42
C THR A 143 16.56 4.11 -18.69
N THR A 144 16.19 2.95 -19.23
CA THR A 144 15.55 2.79 -20.55
C THR A 144 14.11 2.30 -20.47
N GLY A 145 13.70 1.71 -19.34
CA GLY A 145 12.40 1.07 -19.17
C GLY A 145 12.26 -0.28 -19.87
N ALA A 146 13.35 -0.82 -20.42
CA ALA A 146 13.34 -2.13 -21.07
C ALA A 146 13.09 -3.26 -20.05
N LEU A 147 12.25 -4.23 -20.41
CA LEU A 147 12.10 -5.45 -19.62
C LEU A 147 13.36 -6.31 -19.78
N LEU A 148 14.14 -6.44 -18.71
CA LEU A 148 15.37 -7.22 -18.64
C LEU A 148 15.12 -8.68 -18.26
N GLY A 149 14.03 -8.95 -17.54
CA GLY A 149 13.67 -10.31 -17.15
C GLY A 149 12.26 -10.40 -16.60
N ASN A 150 11.65 -11.57 -16.76
CA ASN A 150 10.37 -11.94 -16.17
C ASN A 150 10.49 -13.41 -15.76
N ARG A 151 10.55 -13.68 -14.46
CA ARG A 151 10.68 -15.03 -13.93
C ARG A 151 9.57 -15.29 -12.92
N ALA A 152 8.82 -16.36 -13.13
CA ALA A 152 7.97 -16.89 -12.07
C ALA A 152 8.86 -17.43 -10.94
N ASP A 153 8.43 -17.21 -9.69
CA ASP A 153 9.07 -17.79 -8.53
C ASP A 153 9.05 -19.33 -8.59
N GLN A 154 9.94 -19.94 -7.81
CA GLN A 154 10.00 -21.40 -7.67
C GLN A 154 9.39 -21.85 -6.33
N MET A 155 8.38 -21.14 -5.82
CA MET A 155 7.75 -21.53 -4.56
C MET A 155 7.14 -22.94 -4.68
N PRO A 156 7.37 -23.82 -3.69
CA PRO A 156 6.77 -25.14 -3.70
C PRO A 156 5.24 -25.01 -3.62
N GLU A 157 4.52 -25.98 -4.19
CA GLU A 157 3.06 -25.93 -4.31
C GLU A 157 2.35 -25.68 -2.96
N ARG A 158 2.80 -26.35 -1.89
CA ARG A 158 2.29 -26.14 -0.53
C ARG A 158 2.47 -24.73 0.02
N ALA A 159 3.43 -23.95 -0.49
CA ALA A 159 3.63 -22.56 -0.10
C ALA A 159 2.74 -21.60 -0.89
N ARG A 160 2.19 -22.01 -2.04
CA ARG A 160 1.32 -21.17 -2.87
C ARG A 160 0.06 -20.73 -2.13
N GLN A 161 -0.40 -21.50 -1.14
CA GLN A 161 -1.53 -21.10 -0.30
C GLN A 161 -1.30 -19.75 0.44
N TYR A 162 -0.04 -19.42 0.78
CA TYR A 162 0.27 -18.17 1.48
C TYR A 162 0.22 -16.93 0.57
N LEU A 163 0.18 -17.13 -0.75
CA LEU A 163 -0.07 -16.06 -1.72
C LEU A 163 -1.48 -15.48 -1.56
N GLY A 164 -2.41 -16.21 -0.93
CA GLY A 164 -3.71 -15.65 -0.52
C GLY A 164 -3.59 -14.46 0.43
N ILE A 165 -2.53 -14.38 1.25
CA ILE A 165 -2.35 -13.31 2.24
C ILE A 165 -2.08 -11.94 1.60
N PRO A 166 -1.02 -11.74 0.81
CA PRO A 166 -0.80 -10.46 0.14
C PRO A 166 -1.96 -10.13 -0.81
N LEU A 167 -2.62 -11.16 -1.37
CA LEU A 167 -3.78 -10.90 -2.19
C LEU A 167 -4.97 -10.35 -1.37
N ALA A 168 -5.23 -10.91 -0.19
CA ALA A 168 -6.28 -10.42 0.71
C ALA A 168 -5.99 -9.01 1.23
N LYS A 169 -4.71 -8.66 1.47
CA LYS A 169 -4.31 -7.29 1.85
C LYS A 169 -4.66 -6.29 0.75
N LEU A 170 -4.26 -6.56 -0.48
CA LEU A 170 -4.58 -5.72 -1.64
C LEU A 170 -6.10 -5.62 -1.87
N ALA A 171 -6.85 -6.71 -1.70
CA ALA A 171 -8.31 -6.70 -1.81
C ALA A 171 -8.98 -5.89 -0.69
N SER A 172 -8.34 -5.78 0.48
CA SER A 172 -8.83 -5.03 1.63
C SER A 172 -8.43 -3.55 1.60
N ALA A 173 -7.48 -3.17 0.75
CA ALA A 173 -7.05 -1.78 0.56
C ALA A 173 -8.15 -0.97 -0.13
N LYS A 174 -8.49 0.18 0.45
CA LYS A 174 -9.45 1.16 -0.10
C LYS A 174 -8.73 2.37 -0.69
N VAL A 175 -7.52 2.64 -0.24
CA VAL A 175 -6.65 3.69 -0.75
C VAL A 175 -5.79 3.11 -1.86
N ASP A 176 -5.90 3.70 -3.04
CA ASP A 176 -5.04 3.34 -4.16
C ASP A 176 -3.57 3.68 -3.87
N ARG A 177 -2.67 2.87 -4.42
CA ARG A 177 -1.22 2.98 -4.23
C ARG A 177 -0.69 4.38 -4.58
N GLU A 178 -1.20 5.02 -5.64
CA GLU A 178 -0.71 6.32 -6.09
C GLU A 178 -1.16 7.42 -5.13
N ALA A 179 -2.33 7.28 -4.51
CA ALA A 179 -2.78 8.18 -3.46
C ALA A 179 -1.90 8.05 -2.20
N ALA A 180 -1.59 6.82 -1.78
CA ALA A 180 -0.70 6.58 -0.65
C ALA A 180 0.72 7.11 -0.91
N VAL A 181 1.23 6.97 -2.13
CA VAL A 181 2.52 7.54 -2.54
C VAL A 181 2.52 9.06 -2.41
N ARG A 182 1.48 9.75 -2.88
CA ARG A 182 1.40 11.21 -2.73
C ARG A 182 1.43 11.63 -1.27
N THR A 183 0.61 11.01 -0.42
CA THR A 183 0.59 11.27 1.03
C THR A 183 1.97 11.05 1.66
N ALA A 184 2.66 9.96 1.31
CA ALA A 184 3.98 9.67 1.86
C ALA A 184 5.07 10.64 1.38
N VAL A 185 5.03 11.05 0.11
CA VAL A 185 5.98 12.02 -0.46
C VAL A 185 5.76 13.41 0.14
N GLU A 186 4.52 13.81 0.36
CA GLU A 186 4.18 15.04 1.08
C GLU A 186 4.71 15.01 2.52
N GLU A 187 4.48 13.91 3.24
CA GLU A 187 4.98 13.74 4.62
C GLU A 187 6.51 13.76 4.70
N ALA A 188 7.19 13.11 3.76
CA ALA A 188 8.66 13.10 3.69
C ALA A 188 9.26 14.45 3.28
N GLY A 189 8.45 15.44 2.89
CA GLY A 189 8.93 16.73 2.38
C GLY A 189 9.50 16.65 0.96
N GLY A 190 9.18 15.58 0.21
CA GLY A 190 9.67 15.31 -1.13
C GLY A 190 10.64 14.12 -1.20
N GLY A 191 11.30 13.98 -2.35
CA GLY A 191 12.25 12.91 -2.65
C GLY A 191 11.74 11.94 -3.71
N PHE A 192 12.46 10.83 -3.87
CA PHE A 192 12.20 9.79 -4.87
C PHE A 192 11.79 8.47 -4.19
N VAL A 193 10.75 7.82 -4.72
CA VAL A 193 10.21 6.56 -4.17
C VAL A 193 11.06 5.39 -4.63
N THR A 194 11.89 4.87 -3.73
CA THR A 194 12.76 3.71 -3.97
C THR A 194 12.07 2.37 -3.70
N ARG A 195 10.97 2.36 -2.93
CA ARG A 195 10.18 1.15 -2.67
C ARG A 195 8.71 1.50 -2.43
N LEU A 196 7.82 0.65 -2.90
CA LEU A 196 6.41 0.63 -2.54
C LEU A 196 5.99 -0.83 -2.40
N SER A 197 5.45 -1.23 -1.25
CA SER A 197 5.04 -2.60 -0.97
C SER A 197 3.82 -2.64 -0.06
N ILE A 198 2.93 -3.62 -0.25
CA ILE A 198 1.80 -3.87 0.65
C ILE A 198 2.24 -4.75 1.84
N GLN A 199 2.15 -4.24 3.06
CA GLN A 199 2.61 -4.89 4.30
C GLN A 199 1.49 -4.99 5.33
N GLY A 200 1.81 -5.39 6.57
CA GLY A 200 0.87 -5.49 7.68
C GLY A 200 0.11 -6.82 7.72
N THR A 201 -1.18 -6.79 8.04
CA THR A 201 -2.06 -7.98 8.03
C THR A 201 -3.24 -7.77 7.09
N GLU A 202 -4.02 -8.83 6.83
CA GLU A 202 -5.24 -8.76 6.03
C GLU A 202 -6.27 -7.79 6.64
N SER A 203 -6.32 -7.72 7.97
CA SER A 203 -7.22 -6.81 8.71
C SER A 203 -6.66 -5.40 8.87
N GLY A 204 -5.34 -5.21 8.87
CA GLY A 204 -4.66 -3.92 8.93
C GLY A 204 -3.56 -3.81 7.89
N PRO A 205 -3.89 -3.74 6.59
CA PRO A 205 -2.90 -3.59 5.53
C PRO A 205 -2.36 -2.16 5.51
N VAL A 206 -1.06 -2.02 5.30
CA VAL A 206 -0.40 -0.72 5.11
C VAL A 206 0.38 -0.71 3.81
N TRP A 207 0.34 0.41 3.10
CA TRP A 207 1.32 0.70 2.06
C TRP A 207 2.59 1.17 2.74
N GLN A 208 3.67 0.39 2.62
CA GLN A 208 5.00 0.81 3.05
C GLN A 208 5.71 1.47 1.86
N ILE A 209 6.03 2.75 1.99
CA ILE A 209 6.70 3.56 0.97
C ILE A 209 8.05 4.00 1.49
N ARG A 210 9.11 3.73 0.72
CA ARG A 210 10.45 4.23 1.02
C ARG A 210 10.82 5.35 0.07
N ILE A 211 11.09 6.52 0.62
CA ILE A 211 11.45 7.73 -0.12
C ILE A 211 12.89 8.09 0.22
N SER A 212 13.65 8.54 -0.76
CA SER A 212 14.99 9.06 -0.52
C SER A 212 15.25 10.33 -1.32
N ASP A 213 15.90 11.29 -0.69
CA ASP A 213 16.42 12.51 -1.32
C ASP A 213 17.93 12.42 -1.63
N GLY A 214 18.52 11.22 -1.46
CA GLY A 214 19.96 10.96 -1.58
C GLY A 214 20.74 11.13 -0.26
N THR A 215 20.19 11.80 0.74
CA THR A 215 20.83 12.06 2.05
C THR A 215 20.09 11.33 3.17
N VAL A 216 18.77 11.45 3.18
CA VAL A 216 17.85 10.82 4.12
C VAL A 216 17.01 9.81 3.36
N ARG A 217 16.68 8.73 4.05
CA ARG A 217 15.70 7.75 3.62
C ARG A 217 14.55 7.78 4.62
N HIS A 218 13.36 8.07 4.14
CA HIS A 218 12.13 7.96 4.89
C HIS A 218 11.48 6.62 4.57
N GLU A 219 10.94 5.95 5.58
CA GLU A 219 10.03 4.83 5.44
C GLU A 219 8.70 5.26 6.06
N VAL A 220 7.67 5.39 5.22
CA VAL A 220 6.34 5.86 5.61
C VAL A 220 5.37 4.71 5.38
N ASP A 221 4.69 4.28 6.44
CA ASP A 221 3.57 3.34 6.35
C ASP A 221 2.27 4.15 6.34
N VAL A 222 1.52 4.03 5.25
CA VAL A 222 0.19 4.62 5.08
C VAL A 222 -0.86 3.53 5.24
N ASP A 223 -1.82 3.71 6.13
CA ASP A 223 -2.93 2.78 6.31
C ASP A 223 -3.71 2.63 5.00
N ALA A 224 -3.75 1.41 4.45
CA ALA A 224 -4.28 1.18 3.11
C ALA A 224 -5.81 1.27 3.07
N LYS A 225 -6.51 1.42 4.20
CA LYS A 225 -7.97 1.55 4.29
C LYS A 225 -8.42 2.99 4.46
N THR A 226 -7.61 3.83 5.10
CA THR A 226 -7.97 5.19 5.51
C THR A 226 -7.09 6.26 4.89
N GLY A 227 -5.86 5.92 4.49
CA GLY A 227 -4.88 6.87 3.96
C GLY A 227 -4.15 7.65 5.04
N ALA A 228 -4.42 7.37 6.32
CA ALA A 228 -3.70 7.98 7.43
C ALA A 228 -2.27 7.43 7.52
N ILE A 229 -1.32 8.28 7.92
CA ILE A 229 0.04 7.83 8.21
C ILE A 229 0.00 7.01 9.50
N ALA A 230 0.29 5.71 9.37
CA ALA A 230 0.35 4.77 10.48
C ALA A 230 1.74 4.79 11.15
N ARG A 231 2.79 5.08 10.36
CA ARG A 231 4.17 5.17 10.83
C ARG A 231 5.01 6.03 9.89
N HIS A 232 6.00 6.71 10.46
CA HIS A 232 7.07 7.35 9.72
C HIS A 232 8.40 7.15 10.46
N GLU A 233 9.41 6.65 9.75
CA GLU A 233 10.78 6.46 10.24
C GLU A 233 11.76 7.14 9.27
N GLU A 234 12.85 7.71 9.81
CA GLU A 234 13.89 8.37 9.02
C GLU A 234 15.27 7.76 9.31
N HIS A 235 16.04 7.55 8.25
CA HIS A 235 17.40 7.04 8.32
C HIS A 235 18.33 7.95 7.53
N LYS A 236 19.27 8.61 8.21
CA LYS A 236 20.30 9.44 7.56
C LYS A 236 21.42 8.55 7.04
N SER A 237 21.82 8.76 5.78
CA SER A 237 23.00 8.15 5.19
C SER A 237 24.25 8.82 5.76
N GLY A 238 24.79 8.27 6.84
CA GLY A 238 26.07 8.67 7.41
C GLY A 238 25.99 9.35 8.79
N SER A 239 26.24 8.56 9.84
CA SER A 239 27.02 9.04 10.98
C SER A 239 28.36 8.34 10.94
N THR A 240 29.32 8.91 10.22
CA THR A 240 30.73 8.66 10.54
C THR A 240 30.95 9.26 11.92
N LYS A 241 30.92 8.41 12.96
CA LYS A 241 31.35 8.77 14.31
C LYS A 241 32.78 9.32 14.21
N ALA A 242 32.94 10.63 14.32
CA ALA A 242 34.23 11.28 14.36
C ALA A 242 35.02 10.78 15.57
N THR A 243 36.03 9.95 15.32
CA THR A 243 37.06 9.58 16.29
C THR A 243 37.87 10.81 16.68
N ARG A 244 37.85 11.15 17.97
CA ARG A 244 38.99 11.75 18.65
C ARG A 244 39.34 10.91 19.87
N ASP A 245 40.56 10.38 19.78
CA ASP A 245 41.51 10.03 20.83
C ASP A 245 41.47 8.65 21.51
N GLY A 246 42.47 7.83 21.15
CA GLY A 246 43.43 7.24 22.09
C GLY A 246 42.99 6.08 22.99
N GLY A 247 43.09 4.84 22.50
CA GLY A 247 43.07 3.65 23.35
C GLY A 247 43.20 2.35 22.57
N ASN A 248 44.41 1.81 22.53
CA ASN A 248 44.80 0.58 21.85
C ASN A 248 44.02 -0.64 22.39
N ASP A 249 43.16 -1.26 21.57
CA ASP A 249 42.68 -2.63 21.82
C ASP A 249 42.67 -3.43 20.50
N SER A 250 43.41 -4.52 20.53
CA SER A 250 43.66 -5.47 19.47
C SER A 250 42.48 -6.44 19.34
N GLY A 251 41.82 -6.48 18.19
CA GLY A 251 40.82 -7.52 17.93
C GLY A 251 40.08 -7.36 16.60
N THR A 252 40.63 -7.99 15.57
CA THR A 252 39.91 -8.69 14.50
C THR A 252 38.70 -7.98 13.86
N GLY A 253 38.93 -7.43 12.67
CA GLY A 253 37.89 -6.81 11.83
C GLY A 253 36.71 -7.75 11.56
N SER A 254 35.55 -7.38 12.06
CA SER A 254 34.26 -7.97 11.72
C SER A 254 33.42 -6.90 11.03
N ALA A 255 33.51 -6.85 9.70
CA ALA A 255 32.51 -6.21 8.88
C ALA A 255 31.23 -7.05 8.95
N THR A 256 30.25 -6.58 9.71
CA THR A 256 28.87 -7.08 9.66
C THR A 256 27.94 -5.88 9.54
N ASP A 257 27.92 -5.29 8.34
CA ASP A 257 26.69 -4.67 7.83
C ASP A 257 25.96 -5.76 7.04
N GLY A 258 24.82 -6.14 7.56
CA GLY A 258 24.34 -7.50 7.52
C GLY A 258 23.80 -7.81 8.89
N SER A 259 22.71 -7.12 9.24
CA SER A 259 21.85 -7.48 10.36
C SER A 259 21.32 -8.90 10.15
N GLY A 260 22.18 -9.86 10.47
CA GLY A 260 21.85 -10.93 11.39
C GLY A 260 20.59 -11.72 11.11
N GLU A 261 20.21 -11.98 9.86
CA GLU A 261 19.53 -13.23 9.54
C GLU A 261 20.59 -14.32 9.58
N ARG A 262 21.10 -14.56 10.81
CA ARG A 262 21.85 -15.76 11.14
C ARG A 262 21.02 -16.91 10.61
N ALA A 263 21.66 -17.71 9.78
CA ALA A 263 21.19 -19.02 9.34
C ALA A 263 20.77 -19.84 10.56
N ASN A 264 19.53 -19.65 10.99
CA ASN A 264 18.77 -20.62 11.72
C ASN A 264 17.71 -21.04 10.72
N GLY A 265 17.79 -22.27 10.22
CA GLY A 265 16.72 -22.92 9.48
C GLY A 265 15.51 -23.18 10.39
N GLY A 266 15.12 -22.15 11.15
CA GLY A 266 13.98 -22.09 12.02
C GLY A 266 12.76 -21.75 11.18
N ARG A 267 11.74 -22.56 11.33
CA ARG A 267 10.43 -22.30 10.76
C ARG A 267 9.96 -20.92 11.21
N ILE A 268 9.65 -20.03 10.27
CA ILE A 268 8.93 -18.79 10.59
C ILE A 268 7.52 -19.17 11.02
N SER A 269 6.97 -18.45 11.98
CA SER A 269 5.60 -18.70 12.43
C SER A 269 4.58 -18.25 11.38
N GLU A 270 3.37 -18.81 11.41
CA GLU A 270 2.30 -18.37 10.50
C GLU A 270 1.93 -16.89 10.70
N GLN A 271 2.08 -16.37 11.92
CA GLN A 271 1.91 -14.96 12.22
C GLN A 271 3.03 -14.12 11.58
N GLU A 272 4.28 -14.54 11.70
CA GLU A 272 5.41 -13.86 11.06
C GLU A 272 5.28 -13.89 9.54
N ILE A 273 4.75 -14.97 8.95
CA ILE A 273 4.39 -15.03 7.54
C ILE A 273 3.35 -13.96 7.21
N ARG A 274 2.28 -13.82 8.00
CA ARG A 274 1.24 -12.80 7.75
C ARG A 274 1.82 -11.40 7.77
N GLU A 275 2.61 -11.09 8.79
CA GLU A 275 3.27 -9.79 8.97
C GLU A 275 4.27 -9.49 7.84
N ARG A 276 5.08 -10.48 7.45
CA ARG A 276 6.15 -10.35 6.44
C ARG A 276 5.74 -10.74 5.01
N SER A 277 4.46 -11.02 4.76
CA SER A 277 4.00 -11.57 3.47
C SER A 277 4.18 -10.63 2.27
N GLY A 278 4.43 -9.34 2.49
CA GLY A 278 4.85 -8.45 1.40
C GLY A 278 6.25 -8.79 0.85
N ASN A 279 6.97 -9.74 1.46
CA ASN A 279 8.26 -10.25 0.98
C ASN A 279 8.14 -11.55 0.14
N PHE A 280 6.94 -12.06 -0.14
CA PHE A 280 6.78 -13.20 -1.05
C PHE A 280 7.22 -12.81 -2.46
N GLY A 281 8.01 -13.67 -3.13
CA GLY A 281 8.54 -13.40 -4.47
C GLY A 281 10.01 -12.96 -4.53
N ARG A 282 10.71 -12.81 -3.39
CA ARG A 282 12.15 -12.55 -3.39
C ARG A 282 12.92 -13.72 -3.99
N ASP A 283 13.64 -13.48 -5.09
CA ASP A 283 14.54 -14.42 -5.74
C ASP A 283 15.43 -15.17 -4.72
N PHE A 284 15.58 -16.49 -4.89
CA PHE A 284 16.46 -17.38 -4.12
C PHE A 284 16.12 -17.66 -2.65
N TYR A 285 14.95 -17.27 -2.15
CA TYR A 285 14.51 -17.72 -0.83
C TYR A 285 13.83 -19.10 -0.93
N ASP A 286 14.42 -20.14 -0.32
CA ASP A 286 13.81 -21.48 -0.23
C ASP A 286 12.65 -21.48 0.77
N TRP A 287 11.51 -20.95 0.35
CA TRP A 287 10.27 -20.87 1.14
C TRP A 287 9.81 -22.23 1.67
N SER A 288 10.24 -23.34 1.07
CA SER A 288 9.89 -24.69 1.50
C SER A 288 10.38 -25.03 2.91
N ARG A 289 11.45 -24.38 3.37
CA ARG A 289 12.02 -24.56 4.71
C ARG A 289 11.32 -23.76 5.79
N HIS A 290 10.65 -22.69 5.38
CA HIS A 290 10.07 -21.69 6.28
C HIS A 290 8.57 -21.90 6.49
N VAL A 291 7.91 -22.57 5.56
CA VAL A 291 6.50 -22.93 5.67
C VAL A 291 6.32 -24.13 6.62
N PRO A 292 5.40 -24.04 7.62
CA PRO A 292 5.00 -25.17 8.46
C PRO A 292 4.64 -26.43 7.65
N ARG A 293 4.91 -27.61 8.20
CA ARG A 293 4.49 -28.87 7.57
C ARG A 293 3.08 -29.22 8.02
#